data_AF-A0A7C6CLJ9-F1
#
_entry.id   AF-A0A7C6CLJ9-F1
#
_cell.length_a   1.000
_cell.length_b   1.000
_cell.length_c   1.000
_cell.angle_alpha   90.00
_cell.angle_beta   90.00
_cell.angle_gamma   90.00
#
_symmetry.space_group_name_H-M   'P 1'
#
loop_
_entity.id
_entity.type
_entity.pdbx_description
1 polymer ?
#
loop_
_entity_poly.entity_id
_entity_poly.type
_entity_poly.pdbx_seq_one_letter_code
_entity_poly.pdbx_strand_id
1 'polypeptide(L)'
;MAQTKRDVTKEHKYPLRWLGEQIFSEDVYRRVGGYLLCGLLFFALAWVLGYFILGEGAFKNTLLVDKIFGVKGVTDLGSGLANRTFTFFKWEFETAELVDTWGNTLLVTGKIFVHHLLIVLFFIFFLNRFKIGRFPLALFYFLLYSILTGFVVGTNSYAYPAQGFTRLGALVTFLRFGLWVWFSYTLLLASTANWTWLQSSSLLDSSWEKAGKFWCWPRLYGDDKEVFIFGLLFLLVSSFAEARLVVYYGQHFL
;
A
#
# COMPACT_ATOMS: atom_id res chain seq x y z
N MET A 1 0.68 45.15 44.79
CA MET A 1 0.43 43.70 44.57
C MET A 1 -0.32 43.55 43.26
N ALA A 2 0.39 43.28 42.17
CA ALA A 2 -0.21 43.04 40.85
C ALA A 2 -0.47 41.54 40.70
N GLN A 3 -1.74 41.16 40.54
CA GLN A 3 -2.12 39.79 40.17
C GLN A 3 -1.86 39.62 38.67
N THR A 4 -0.81 38.87 38.35
CA THR A 4 -0.54 38.36 37.01
C THR A 4 -1.62 37.33 36.67
N LYS A 5 -2.63 37.75 35.90
CA LYS A 5 -3.52 36.82 35.20
C LYS A 5 -2.66 35.99 34.26
N ARG A 6 -2.45 34.71 34.60
CA ARG A 6 -1.96 33.71 33.65
C ARG A 6 -3.02 33.58 32.55
N ASP A 7 -2.69 34.05 31.36
CA ASP A 7 -3.39 33.67 30.14
C ASP A 7 -3.21 32.16 29.96
N VAL A 8 -4.20 31.40 30.42
CA VAL A 8 -4.36 30.00 30.04
C VAL A 8 -4.81 30.02 28.57
N THR A 9 -3.84 29.73 27.71
CA THR A 9 -3.96 29.61 26.26
C THR A 9 -5.16 28.75 25.87
N LYS A 10 -6.12 29.35 25.16
CA LYS A 10 -7.27 28.70 24.53
C LYS A 10 -6.85 27.84 23.32
N GLU A 11 -5.97 26.85 23.49
CA GLU A 11 -5.44 26.07 22.35
C GLU A 11 -6.31 24.89 21.91
N HIS A 12 -7.35 24.49 22.65
CA HIS A 12 -8.10 23.26 22.34
C HIS A 12 -9.45 23.50 21.65
N LYS A 13 -9.51 24.34 20.62
CA LYS A 13 -10.80 24.64 19.95
C LYS A 13 -11.21 23.69 18.82
N TYR A 14 -10.31 22.85 18.29
CA TYR A 14 -10.67 21.91 17.21
C TYR A 14 -9.84 20.63 17.30
N PRO A 15 -10.42 19.47 17.71
CA PRO A 15 -9.68 18.21 17.85
C PRO A 15 -9.04 17.73 16.53
N LEU A 16 -9.60 18.16 15.38
CA LEU A 16 -9.08 17.83 14.05
C LEU A 16 -7.91 18.72 13.60
N ARG A 17 -7.60 19.80 14.31
CA ARG A 17 -6.48 20.69 13.95
C ARG A 17 -5.14 19.97 14.04
N TRP A 18 -4.93 19.21 15.11
CA TRP A 18 -3.73 18.40 15.31
C TRP A 18 -3.51 17.42 14.16
N LEU A 19 -4.59 16.77 13.69
CA LEU A 19 -4.54 15.85 12.56
C LEU A 19 -4.12 16.56 11.26
N GLY A 20 -4.66 17.76 11.01
CA GLY A 20 -4.21 18.60 9.90
C GLY A 20 -2.73 19.00 9.98
N GLU A 21 -2.24 19.31 11.18
CA GLU A 21 -0.82 19.64 11.42
C GLU A 21 0.12 18.45 11.17
N GLN A 22 -0.35 17.21 11.38
CA GLN A 22 0.41 15.99 11.04
C GLN A 22 0.43 15.75 9.52
N ILE A 23 -0.75 15.75 8.87
CA ILE A 23 -0.92 15.44 7.43
C ILE A 23 -0.11 16.41 6.54
N PHE A 24 -0.06 17.68 6.92
CA PHE A 24 0.61 18.74 6.15
C PHE A 24 1.91 19.20 6.80
N SER A 25 2.51 18.37 7.64
CA SER A 25 3.81 18.68 8.25
C SER A 25 4.92 18.71 7.22
N GLU A 26 5.95 19.54 7.43
CA GLU A 26 7.19 19.47 6.65
C GLU A 26 8.06 18.26 7.04
N ASP A 27 7.86 17.75 8.26
CA ASP A 27 8.49 16.52 8.75
C ASP A 27 7.82 15.28 8.13
N VAL A 28 8.61 14.46 7.42
CA VAL A 28 8.12 13.27 6.72
C VAL A 28 7.52 12.22 7.66
N TYR A 29 8.08 12.04 8.86
CA TYR A 29 7.59 11.06 9.82
C TYR A 29 6.24 11.48 10.41
N ARG A 30 6.06 12.79 10.65
CA ARG A 30 4.76 13.35 11.04
C ARG A 30 3.71 13.18 9.94
N ARG A 31 4.08 13.41 8.66
CA ARG A 31 3.20 13.12 7.53
C ARG A 31 2.80 11.66 7.45
N VAL A 32 3.76 10.75 7.57
CA VAL A 32 3.51 9.29 7.62
C VAL A 32 2.50 8.97 8.71
N GLY A 33 2.71 9.45 9.95
CA GLY A 33 1.79 9.25 11.05
C GLY A 33 0.38 9.78 10.76
N GLY A 34 0.28 10.99 10.21
CA GLY A 34 -1.00 11.59 9.82
C GLY A 34 -1.74 10.80 8.74
N TYR A 35 -1.04 10.34 7.71
CA TYR A 35 -1.62 9.55 6.62
C TYR A 35 -2.08 8.18 7.09
N LEU A 36 -1.26 7.49 7.90
CA LEU A 36 -1.62 6.19 8.47
C LEU A 36 -2.88 6.30 9.35
N LEU A 37 -2.92 7.30 10.23
CA LEU A 37 -4.07 7.49 11.12
C LEU A 37 -5.34 7.74 10.32
N CYS A 38 -5.29 8.63 9.31
CA CYS A 38 -6.44 8.89 8.45
C CYS A 38 -6.86 7.66 7.67
N GLY A 39 -5.92 7.02 6.97
CA GLY A 39 -6.23 5.86 6.15
C GLY A 39 -6.76 4.69 6.98
N LEU A 40 -6.26 4.49 8.21
CA LEU A 40 -6.77 3.47 9.13
C LEU A 40 -8.21 3.76 9.57
N LEU A 41 -8.56 5.01 9.85
CA LEU A 41 -9.93 5.40 10.19
C LEU A 41 -10.90 5.12 9.03
N PHE A 42 -10.53 5.52 7.81
CA PHE A 42 -11.34 5.25 6.62
C PHE A 42 -11.42 3.76 6.29
N PHE A 43 -10.31 3.04 6.42
CA PHE A 43 -10.26 1.59 6.26
C PHE A 43 -11.19 0.89 7.26
N ALA A 44 -11.11 1.22 8.55
CA ALA A 44 -11.90 0.58 9.60
C ALA A 44 -13.40 0.84 9.40
N LEU A 45 -13.78 2.07 9.05
CA LEU A 45 -15.16 2.42 8.74
C LEU A 45 -15.65 1.63 7.51
N ALA A 46 -14.89 1.63 6.42
CA ALA A 46 -15.25 0.89 5.20
C ALA A 46 -15.30 -0.62 5.43
N TRP A 47 -14.40 -1.16 6.26
CA TRP A 47 -14.40 -2.56 6.66
C TRP A 47 -15.68 -2.94 7.40
N VAL A 48 -16.10 -2.15 8.40
CA VAL A 48 -17.36 -2.36 9.14
C VAL A 48 -18.56 -2.27 8.20
N LEU A 49 -18.60 -1.25 7.33
CA LEU A 49 -19.68 -1.10 6.35
C LEU A 49 -19.71 -2.27 5.35
N GLY A 50 -18.55 -2.69 4.84
CA GLY A 50 -18.42 -3.84 3.95
C GLY A 50 -18.86 -5.14 4.61
N TYR A 51 -18.56 -5.31 5.89
CA TYR A 51 -18.98 -6.46 6.68
C TYR A 51 -20.49 -6.48 6.89
N PHE A 52 -21.12 -5.40 7.33
CA PHE A 52 -22.54 -5.45 7.71
C PHE A 52 -23.51 -5.18 6.55
N ILE A 53 -23.09 -4.43 5.53
CA ILE A 53 -24.00 -3.90 4.50
C ILE A 53 -23.81 -4.62 3.16
N LEU A 54 -22.58 -4.97 2.80
CA LEU A 54 -22.28 -5.50 1.47
C LEU A 54 -22.31 -7.04 1.42
N GLY A 55 -22.63 -7.57 0.25
CA GLY A 55 -22.60 -9.01 -0.01
C GLY A 55 -21.18 -9.57 0.00
N GLU A 56 -21.05 -10.85 0.34
CA GLU A 56 -19.78 -11.56 0.26
C GLU A 56 -19.26 -11.61 -1.18
N GLY A 57 -17.97 -11.36 -1.38
CA GLY A 57 -17.32 -11.39 -2.68
C GLY A 57 -17.64 -10.20 -3.60
N ALA A 58 -18.28 -9.13 -3.10
CA ALA A 58 -18.69 -7.98 -3.91
C ALA A 58 -17.55 -7.31 -4.72
N PHE A 59 -16.30 -7.48 -4.30
CA PHE A 59 -15.11 -6.92 -4.94
C PHE A 59 -14.16 -7.98 -5.54
N LYS A 60 -14.58 -9.25 -5.61
CA LYS A 60 -13.68 -10.37 -5.96
C LYS A 60 -13.06 -10.25 -7.35
N ASN A 61 -13.79 -9.68 -8.32
CA ASN A 61 -13.36 -9.56 -9.72
C ASN A 61 -12.87 -8.14 -10.06
N THR A 62 -12.30 -7.43 -9.09
CA THR A 62 -11.80 -6.06 -9.28
C THR A 62 -10.29 -6.05 -9.34
N LEU A 63 -9.68 -5.03 -9.97
CA LEU A 63 -8.22 -4.88 -10.02
C LEU A 63 -7.55 -4.67 -8.65
N LEU A 64 -8.34 -4.50 -7.58
CA LEU A 64 -7.85 -4.47 -6.20
C LEU A 64 -7.47 -5.87 -5.72
N VAL A 65 -8.11 -6.89 -6.29
CA VAL A 65 -7.95 -8.30 -5.95
C VAL A 65 -7.22 -9.02 -7.07
N ASP A 66 -7.66 -8.79 -8.31
CA ASP A 66 -7.08 -9.31 -9.54
C ASP A 66 -5.90 -8.44 -9.97
N LYS A 67 -4.72 -9.05 -10.04
CA LYS A 67 -3.50 -8.34 -10.44
C LYS A 67 -3.49 -8.23 -11.95
N ILE A 68 -2.95 -7.12 -12.47
CA ILE A 68 -2.84 -6.85 -13.92
C ILE A 68 -2.18 -8.02 -14.67
N PHE A 69 -1.18 -8.67 -14.05
CA PHE A 69 -0.45 -9.79 -14.64
C PHE A 69 -0.88 -11.17 -14.11
N GLY A 70 -1.95 -11.20 -13.31
CA GLY A 70 -2.39 -12.38 -12.57
C GLY A 70 -1.35 -12.90 -11.59
N VAL A 71 -1.60 -14.10 -11.07
CA VAL A 71 -0.71 -14.81 -10.12
C VAL A 71 -0.24 -16.16 -10.64
N LYS A 72 -0.49 -16.46 -11.92
CA LYS A 72 -0.11 -17.74 -12.54
C LYS A 72 1.39 -17.93 -12.56
N GLY A 73 1.84 -19.10 -12.13
CA GLY A 73 3.20 -19.58 -12.21
C GLY A 73 3.49 -20.26 -13.54
N VAL A 74 4.59 -21.01 -13.57
CA VAL A 74 5.01 -21.90 -14.63
C VAL A 74 5.00 -23.32 -14.08
N THR A 75 4.41 -24.25 -14.82
CA THR A 75 4.50 -25.69 -14.52
C THR A 75 5.86 -26.21 -14.98
N ASP A 76 6.41 -27.18 -14.27
CA ASP A 76 7.59 -27.94 -14.71
C ASP A 76 8.90 -27.15 -14.86
N LEU A 77 9.06 -26.05 -14.11
CA LEU A 77 10.30 -25.25 -14.06
C LEU A 77 11.52 -26.11 -13.68
N GLY A 78 11.32 -27.07 -12.78
CA GLY A 78 12.31 -28.00 -12.26
C GLY A 78 12.47 -29.30 -13.05
N SER A 79 11.69 -29.52 -14.12
CA SER A 79 11.64 -30.80 -14.85
C SER A 79 13.01 -31.27 -15.39
N GLY A 80 13.87 -30.34 -15.82
CA GLY A 80 15.24 -30.64 -16.26
C GLY A 80 16.20 -31.08 -15.15
N LEU A 81 15.77 -31.00 -13.88
CA LEU A 81 16.51 -31.37 -12.68
C LEU A 81 15.82 -32.52 -11.92
N ALA A 82 14.87 -33.20 -12.57
CA ALA A 82 14.23 -34.38 -12.02
C ALA A 82 15.28 -35.44 -11.61
N ASN A 83 15.02 -36.13 -10.49
CA ASN A 83 15.91 -37.14 -9.89
C ASN A 83 17.24 -36.61 -9.33
N ARG A 84 17.46 -35.29 -9.27
CA ARG A 84 18.61 -34.71 -8.57
C ARG A 84 18.22 -34.35 -7.15
N THR A 85 18.97 -34.84 -6.16
CA THR A 85 18.84 -34.41 -4.77
C THR A 85 20.04 -33.55 -4.38
N PHE A 86 19.81 -32.59 -3.50
CA PHE A 86 20.86 -31.79 -2.88
C PHE A 86 20.73 -31.93 -1.36
N THR A 87 21.85 -32.25 -0.71
CA THR A 87 21.92 -32.39 0.74
C THR A 87 22.50 -31.12 1.34
N PHE A 88 21.76 -30.48 2.25
CA PHE A 88 22.26 -29.39 3.08
C PHE A 88 22.20 -29.78 4.55
N PHE A 89 23.36 -29.88 5.19
CA PHE A 89 23.50 -30.50 6.50
C PHE A 89 22.95 -31.95 6.53
N LYS A 90 21.83 -32.19 7.24
CA LYS A 90 21.18 -33.50 7.40
C LYS A 90 19.86 -33.60 6.64
N TRP A 91 19.55 -32.61 5.80
CA TRP A 91 18.30 -32.50 5.07
C TRP A 91 18.56 -32.78 3.60
N GLU A 92 17.81 -33.72 3.04
CA GLU A 92 17.80 -34.00 1.60
C GLU A 92 16.63 -33.27 0.96
N PHE A 93 16.92 -32.53 -0.11
CA PHE A 93 15.93 -31.79 -0.88
C PHE A 93 15.89 -32.31 -2.31
N GLU A 94 14.68 -32.49 -2.84
CA GLU A 94 14.48 -32.70 -4.26
C GLU A 94 14.74 -31.39 -5.01
N THR A 95 15.74 -31.38 -5.89
CA THR A 95 16.18 -30.16 -6.58
C THR A 95 15.07 -29.61 -7.47
N ALA A 96 14.30 -30.50 -8.12
CA ALA A 96 13.17 -30.13 -8.96
C ALA A 96 12.08 -29.38 -8.16
N GLU A 97 11.65 -29.93 -7.01
CA GLU A 97 10.64 -29.31 -6.15
C GLU A 97 11.10 -27.95 -5.59
N LEU A 98 12.37 -27.85 -5.22
CA LEU A 98 12.96 -26.60 -4.73
C LEU A 98 12.95 -25.53 -5.83
N VAL A 99 13.35 -25.89 -7.04
CA VAL A 99 13.35 -24.98 -8.20
C VAL A 99 11.93 -24.59 -8.59
N ASP A 100 10.98 -25.52 -8.60
CA ASP A 100 9.57 -25.22 -8.87
C ASP A 100 9.01 -24.25 -7.84
N THR A 101 9.22 -24.52 -6.54
CA THR A 101 8.67 -23.70 -5.46
C THR A 101 9.28 -22.30 -5.44
N TRP A 102 10.60 -22.20 -5.43
CA TRP A 102 11.29 -20.90 -5.31
C TRP A 102 11.30 -20.14 -6.63
N GLY A 103 11.40 -20.83 -7.77
CA GLY A 103 11.26 -20.23 -9.09
C GLY A 103 9.89 -19.59 -9.28
N ASN A 104 8.81 -20.31 -8.96
CA ASN A 104 7.47 -19.74 -8.99
C ASN A 104 7.28 -18.61 -7.97
N THR A 105 7.84 -18.75 -6.77
CA THR A 105 7.77 -17.68 -5.75
C THR A 105 8.39 -16.39 -6.28
N LEU A 106 9.59 -16.45 -6.87
CA LEU A 106 10.28 -15.27 -7.42
C LEU A 106 9.53 -14.68 -8.62
N LEU A 107 9.03 -15.53 -9.51
CA LEU A 107 8.25 -15.10 -10.68
C LEU A 107 6.96 -14.39 -10.28
N VAL A 108 6.19 -14.98 -9.36
CA VAL A 108 4.95 -14.39 -8.84
C VAL A 108 5.25 -13.12 -8.05
N THR A 109 6.33 -13.09 -7.27
CA THR A 109 6.81 -11.86 -6.60
C THR A 109 7.04 -10.75 -7.61
N GLY A 110 7.73 -11.04 -8.73
CA GLY A 110 7.97 -10.07 -9.80
C GLY A 110 6.66 -9.53 -10.39
N LYS A 111 5.68 -10.39 -10.67
CA LYS A 111 4.36 -9.99 -11.19
C LYS A 111 3.60 -9.06 -10.23
N ILE A 112 3.53 -9.44 -8.95
CA ILE A 112 2.87 -8.66 -7.91
C ILE A 112 3.58 -7.33 -7.68
N PHE A 113 4.92 -7.35 -7.63
CA PHE A 113 5.73 -6.15 -7.45
C PHE A 113 5.54 -5.16 -8.61
N VAL A 114 5.60 -5.62 -9.86
CA VAL A 114 5.38 -4.76 -11.03
C VAL A 114 3.96 -4.20 -11.03
N HIS A 115 2.95 -5.00 -10.67
CA HIS A 115 1.57 -4.50 -10.52
C HIS A 115 1.49 -3.32 -9.55
N HIS A 116 2.02 -3.47 -8.34
CA HIS A 116 1.99 -2.39 -7.37
C HIS A 116 2.91 -1.23 -7.73
N LEU A 117 4.05 -1.48 -8.37
CA LEU A 117 4.96 -0.44 -8.84
C LEU A 117 4.27 0.44 -9.89
N LEU A 118 3.50 -0.14 -10.81
CA LEU A 118 2.68 0.62 -11.76
C LEU A 118 1.65 1.47 -11.05
N ILE A 119 0.96 0.92 -10.04
CA ILE A 119 0.01 1.68 -9.23
C ILE A 119 0.70 2.88 -8.56
N VAL A 120 1.87 2.66 -7.93
CA VAL A 120 2.65 3.73 -7.29
C VAL A 120 3.05 4.79 -8.32
N LEU A 121 3.56 4.39 -9.48
CA LEU A 121 3.99 5.32 -10.53
C LEU A 121 2.84 6.22 -10.99
N PHE A 122 1.67 5.65 -11.29
CA PHE A 122 0.53 6.39 -11.84
C PHE A 122 -0.32 7.11 -10.79
N PHE A 123 -0.58 6.49 -9.65
CA PHE A 123 -1.52 7.01 -8.67
C PHE A 123 -0.85 7.69 -7.47
N ILE A 124 0.43 7.45 -7.23
CA ILE A 124 1.18 8.15 -6.18
C ILE A 124 2.09 9.20 -6.80
N PHE A 125 3.09 8.80 -7.56
CA PHE A 125 4.11 9.76 -8.04
C PHE A 125 3.54 10.75 -9.05
N PHE A 126 2.74 10.30 -10.00
CA PHE A 126 2.11 11.19 -10.97
C PHE A 126 1.04 12.08 -10.32
N LEU A 127 0.16 11.55 -9.46
CA LEU A 127 -0.85 12.38 -8.80
C LEU A 127 -0.26 13.35 -7.77
N ASN A 128 0.87 13.04 -7.13
CA ASN A 128 1.59 13.98 -6.26
C ASN A 128 2.14 15.21 -7.02
N ARG A 129 2.18 15.15 -8.36
CA ARG A 129 2.51 16.31 -9.20
C ARG A 129 1.41 17.38 -9.16
N PHE A 130 0.21 17.06 -8.67
CA PHE A 130 -0.93 17.98 -8.65
C PHE A 130 -1.42 18.20 -7.22
N LYS A 131 -1.61 19.46 -6.82
CA LYS A 131 -2.15 19.86 -5.52
C LYS A 131 -3.38 20.74 -5.66
N ILE A 132 -4.31 20.61 -4.72
CA ILE A 132 -5.44 21.52 -4.55
C ILE A 132 -5.37 22.06 -3.12
N GLY A 133 -5.08 23.35 -2.99
CA GLY A 133 -4.65 23.94 -1.73
C GLY A 133 -3.42 23.21 -1.19
N ARG A 134 -3.54 22.62 0.02
CA ARG A 134 -2.47 21.81 0.64
C ARG A 134 -2.57 20.31 0.30
N PHE A 135 -3.65 19.86 -0.32
CA PHE A 135 -3.91 18.44 -0.55
C PHE A 135 -3.32 17.96 -1.88
N PRO A 136 -2.36 17.02 -1.88
CA PRO A 136 -1.94 16.36 -3.11
C PRO A 136 -2.99 15.38 -3.61
N LEU A 137 -3.16 15.28 -4.93
CA LEU A 137 -4.13 14.34 -5.52
C LEU A 137 -3.86 12.89 -5.16
N ALA A 138 -2.60 12.52 -4.93
CA ALA A 138 -2.25 11.18 -4.47
C ALA A 138 -2.78 10.87 -3.07
N LEU A 139 -2.95 11.87 -2.19
CA LEU A 139 -3.57 11.65 -0.88
C LEU A 139 -5.05 11.31 -1.03
N PHE A 140 -5.78 11.98 -1.94
CA PHE A 140 -7.16 11.60 -2.27
C PHE A 140 -7.24 10.16 -2.77
N TYR A 141 -6.34 9.78 -3.68
CA TYR A 141 -6.23 8.40 -4.16
C TYR A 141 -5.97 7.43 -3.00
N PHE A 142 -5.01 7.72 -2.11
CA PHE A 142 -4.67 6.85 -1.00
C PHE A 142 -5.84 6.65 -0.02
N LEU A 143 -6.62 7.70 0.25
CA LEU A 143 -7.82 7.59 1.07
C LEU A 143 -8.89 6.73 0.39
N LEU A 144 -9.12 6.94 -0.92
CA LEU A 144 -10.02 6.10 -1.70
C LEU A 144 -9.56 4.63 -1.72
N TYR A 145 -8.26 4.40 -1.93
CA TYR A 145 -7.64 3.07 -1.88
C TYR A 145 -7.83 2.41 -0.51
N SER A 146 -7.70 3.17 0.58
CA SER A 146 -7.93 2.68 1.95
C SER A 146 -9.39 2.25 2.16
N ILE A 147 -10.35 3.04 1.66
CA ILE A 147 -11.78 2.70 1.69
C ILE A 147 -12.05 1.42 0.89
N LEU A 148 -11.58 1.38 -0.36
CA LEU A 148 -11.76 0.23 -1.25
C LEU A 148 -11.14 -1.04 -0.67
N THR A 149 -9.95 -0.95 -0.09
CA THR A 149 -9.30 -2.06 0.60
C THR A 149 -10.11 -2.49 1.82
N GLY A 150 -10.65 -1.55 2.60
CA GLY A 150 -11.57 -1.84 3.71
C GLY A 150 -12.78 -2.64 3.25
N PHE A 151 -13.40 -2.26 2.13
CA PHE A 151 -14.51 -3.02 1.55
C PHE A 151 -14.09 -4.41 1.07
N VAL A 152 -12.94 -4.55 0.40
CA VAL A 152 -12.40 -5.87 -0.01
C VAL A 152 -12.26 -6.80 1.19
N VAL A 153 -11.70 -6.30 2.30
CA VAL A 153 -11.55 -7.06 3.54
C VAL A 153 -12.92 -7.37 4.16
N GLY A 154 -13.82 -6.38 4.23
CA GLY A 154 -15.13 -6.53 4.90
C GLY A 154 -16.04 -7.53 4.18
N THR A 155 -15.90 -7.61 2.86
CA THR A 155 -16.69 -8.50 2.00
C THR A 155 -16.03 -9.85 1.75
N ASN A 156 -14.88 -10.15 2.36
CA ASN A 156 -14.14 -11.39 2.11
C ASN A 156 -13.79 -11.60 0.62
N SER A 157 -13.45 -10.52 -0.08
CA SER A 157 -13.30 -10.54 -1.54
C SER A 157 -11.93 -10.96 -2.04
N TYR A 158 -10.94 -11.19 -1.15
CA TYR A 158 -9.63 -11.66 -1.59
C TYR A 158 -9.72 -13.01 -2.31
N ALA A 159 -9.19 -13.06 -3.52
CA ALA A 159 -9.11 -14.31 -4.29
C ALA A 159 -8.09 -15.27 -3.68
N TYR A 160 -6.95 -14.75 -3.20
CA TYR A 160 -5.83 -15.53 -2.69
C TYR A 160 -5.12 -14.84 -1.52
N PRO A 161 -4.53 -15.60 -0.59
CA PRO A 161 -4.70 -17.04 -0.40
C PRO A 161 -6.12 -17.42 0.02
N ALA A 162 -6.47 -18.70 -0.09
CA ALA A 162 -7.76 -19.21 0.35
C ALA A 162 -7.96 -18.89 1.85
N GLN A 163 -8.96 -18.08 2.11
CA GLN A 163 -9.41 -17.75 3.45
C GLN A 163 -10.41 -18.83 3.77
N GLY A 164 -10.30 -19.51 4.91
CA GLY A 164 -11.37 -20.42 5.34
C GLY A 164 -12.74 -19.71 5.35
N PHE A 165 -13.81 -20.41 5.71
CA PHE A 165 -15.20 -19.93 5.57
C PHE A 165 -15.62 -18.70 6.41
N THR A 166 -14.71 -17.79 6.81
CA THR A 166 -15.06 -16.63 7.64
C THR A 166 -14.46 -15.34 7.10
N ARG A 167 -15.24 -14.27 7.15
CA ARG A 167 -14.83 -12.88 6.88
C ARG A 167 -13.67 -12.40 7.76
N LEU A 168 -13.39 -13.08 8.87
CA LEU A 168 -12.19 -12.85 9.69
C LEU A 168 -10.89 -13.30 8.98
N GLY A 169 -10.96 -14.30 8.09
CA GLY A 169 -9.84 -14.74 7.27
C GLY A 169 -9.31 -13.62 6.35
N ALA A 170 -10.19 -12.73 5.90
CA ALA A 170 -9.83 -11.55 5.12
C ALA A 170 -9.00 -10.55 5.91
N LEU A 171 -9.37 -10.34 7.17
CA LEU A 171 -8.63 -9.46 8.06
C LEU A 171 -7.24 -10.03 8.33
N VAL A 172 -7.13 -11.35 8.60
CA VAL A 172 -5.84 -12.02 8.79
C VAL A 172 -4.96 -11.89 7.55
N THR A 173 -5.53 -12.06 6.37
CA THR A 173 -4.80 -11.93 5.11
C THR A 173 -4.31 -10.51 4.87
N PHE A 174 -5.17 -9.53 5.13
CA PHE A 174 -4.77 -8.12 5.13
C PHE A 174 -3.60 -7.88 6.09
N LEU A 175 -3.66 -8.37 7.33
CA LEU A 175 -2.55 -8.21 8.29
C LEU A 175 -1.25 -8.90 7.83
N ARG A 176 -1.34 -10.02 7.10
CA ARG A 176 -0.18 -10.77 6.61
C ARG A 176 0.59 -10.06 5.49
N PHE A 177 -0.10 -9.43 4.54
CA PHE A 177 0.58 -8.73 3.44
C PHE A 177 -0.09 -7.41 3.03
N GLY A 178 -1.42 -7.31 3.03
CA GLY A 178 -2.14 -6.12 2.58
C GLY A 178 -1.79 -4.85 3.38
N LEU A 179 -1.60 -4.97 4.69
CA LEU A 179 -1.16 -3.90 5.58
C LEU A 179 0.23 -3.40 5.20
N TRP A 180 1.12 -4.30 4.76
CA TRP A 180 2.48 -3.96 4.35
C TRP A 180 2.49 -3.23 3.00
N VAL A 181 1.64 -3.64 2.06
CA VAL A 181 1.41 -2.90 0.80
C VAL A 181 0.84 -1.51 1.11
N TRP A 182 -0.20 -1.43 1.92
CA TRP A 182 -0.83 -0.17 2.31
C TRP A 182 0.15 0.77 3.06
N PHE A 183 0.97 0.22 3.94
CA PHE A 183 2.04 0.95 4.63
C PHE A 183 3.09 1.46 3.63
N SER A 184 3.53 0.62 2.68
CA SER A 184 4.47 1.02 1.63
C SER A 184 3.95 2.21 0.81
N TYR A 185 2.66 2.20 0.44
CA TYR A 185 2.02 3.29 -0.29
C TYR A 185 2.03 4.58 0.54
N THR A 186 1.84 4.46 1.85
CA THR A 186 1.89 5.61 2.76
C THR A 186 3.29 6.24 2.80
N LEU A 187 4.34 5.43 2.92
CA LEU A 187 5.72 5.91 2.91
C LEU A 187 6.08 6.60 1.59
N LEU A 188 5.70 5.98 0.46
CA LEU A 188 5.93 6.51 -0.88
C LEU A 188 5.15 7.81 -1.12
N LEU A 189 3.91 7.89 -0.64
CA LEU A 189 3.10 9.11 -0.68
C LEU A 189 3.75 10.23 0.14
N ALA A 190 4.14 9.96 1.38
CA ALA A 190 4.69 10.95 2.31
C ALA A 190 6.05 11.51 1.88
N SER A 191 6.93 10.64 1.37
CA SER A 191 8.26 11.03 0.85
C SER A 191 8.19 11.78 -0.47
N THR A 192 7.10 11.64 -1.24
CA THR A 192 6.92 12.33 -2.53
C THR A 192 5.87 13.43 -2.51
N ALA A 193 5.33 13.78 -1.34
CA ALA A 193 4.29 14.80 -1.18
C ALA A 193 4.71 16.20 -1.68
N ASN A 194 6.01 16.48 -1.70
CA ASN A 194 6.58 17.74 -2.18
C ASN A 194 6.91 17.75 -3.68
N TRP A 195 6.58 16.70 -4.42
CA TRP A 195 6.84 16.60 -5.86
C TRP A 195 5.85 17.41 -6.71
N THR A 196 5.45 18.59 -6.26
CA THR A 196 4.39 19.37 -6.91
C THR A 196 4.88 20.02 -8.19
N TRP A 197 4.09 19.87 -9.27
CA TRP A 197 4.28 20.57 -10.53
C TRP A 197 3.23 21.67 -10.70
N LEU A 198 1.95 21.32 -10.56
CA LEU A 198 0.82 22.25 -10.68
C LEU A 198 0.03 22.27 -9.37
N GLN A 199 -0.47 23.46 -9.03
CA GLN A 199 -1.29 23.69 -7.85
C GLN A 199 -2.46 24.59 -8.19
N SER A 200 -3.66 24.22 -7.74
CA SER A 200 -4.84 25.11 -7.74
C SER A 200 -5.12 25.58 -6.32
N SER A 201 -5.67 26.80 -6.19
CA SER A 201 -6.06 27.38 -4.91
C SER A 201 -7.26 26.66 -4.28
N SER A 202 -8.16 26.12 -5.11
CA SER A 202 -9.46 25.57 -4.70
C SER A 202 -9.99 24.54 -5.70
N LEU A 203 -10.84 23.62 -5.24
CA LEU A 203 -11.55 22.66 -6.10
C LEU A 203 -12.49 23.34 -7.12
N LEU A 204 -12.99 24.54 -6.78
CA LEU A 204 -13.92 25.31 -7.60
C LEU A 204 -13.22 26.25 -8.58
N ASP A 205 -11.90 26.41 -8.42
CA ASP A 205 -11.10 27.27 -9.28
C ASP A 205 -10.46 26.44 -10.39
N SER A 206 -10.61 26.90 -11.62
CA SER A 206 -10.05 26.25 -12.81
C SER A 206 -8.61 26.68 -13.09
N SER A 207 -8.08 27.67 -12.36
CA SER A 207 -6.73 28.17 -12.53
C SER A 207 -5.70 27.23 -11.88
N TRP A 208 -4.85 26.65 -12.72
CA TRP A 208 -3.69 25.87 -12.27
C TRP A 208 -2.43 26.72 -12.39
N GLU A 209 -1.75 26.91 -11.27
CA GLU A 209 -0.49 27.62 -11.20
C GLU A 209 0.69 26.64 -11.19
N LYS A 210 1.77 27.03 -11.86
CA LYS A 210 2.99 26.23 -11.90
C LYS A 210 3.81 26.46 -10.63
N ALA A 211 3.84 25.46 -9.75
CA ALA A 211 4.62 25.47 -8.52
C ALA A 211 6.03 24.85 -8.68
N GLY A 212 6.25 24.01 -9.69
CA GLY A 212 7.50 23.28 -9.86
C GLY A 212 7.80 22.81 -11.28
N LYS A 213 8.66 21.79 -11.40
CA LYS A 213 9.07 21.18 -12.66
C LYS A 213 8.39 19.82 -12.83
N PHE A 214 7.82 19.57 -14.01
CA PHE A 214 7.14 18.30 -14.33
C PHE A 214 8.09 17.10 -14.32
N TRP A 215 9.20 17.21 -15.05
CA TRP A 215 10.15 16.11 -15.32
C TRP A 215 11.45 16.19 -14.52
N CYS A 216 11.46 16.94 -13.43
CA CYS A 216 12.55 16.84 -12.46
C CYS A 216 12.12 15.77 -11.45
N TRP A 217 12.86 14.67 -11.34
CA TRP A 217 12.85 13.85 -10.13
C TRP A 217 13.35 14.78 -9.02
N PRO A 218 12.47 15.26 -8.12
CA PRO A 218 12.91 16.14 -7.05
C PRO A 218 13.95 15.37 -6.28
N ARG A 219 15.12 15.97 -6.10
CA ARG A 219 16.20 15.30 -5.37
C ARG A 219 15.67 15.04 -3.96
N LEU A 220 15.48 13.77 -3.63
CA LEU A 220 15.16 13.35 -2.28
C LEU A 220 16.41 13.58 -1.42
N TYR A 221 16.24 14.28 -0.31
CA TYR A 221 17.31 14.62 0.61
C TYR A 221 16.92 14.18 2.02
N GLY A 222 17.92 13.82 2.84
CA GLY A 222 17.72 13.43 4.24
C GLY A 222 16.64 12.36 4.41
N ASP A 223 15.76 12.59 5.38
CA ASP A 223 14.71 11.66 5.81
C ASP A 223 13.73 11.28 4.69
N ASP A 224 13.42 12.19 3.76
CA ASP A 224 12.53 11.88 2.63
C ASP A 224 13.11 10.75 1.75
N LYS A 225 14.44 10.71 1.58
CA LYS A 225 15.12 9.67 0.82
C LYS A 225 15.05 8.32 1.54
N GLU A 226 15.25 8.32 2.85
CA GLU A 226 15.19 7.10 3.65
C GLU A 226 13.78 6.51 3.64
N VAL A 227 12.77 7.34 3.91
CA VAL A 227 11.36 6.93 3.86
C VAL A 227 10.96 6.42 2.46
N PHE A 228 11.46 7.06 1.41
CA PHE A 228 11.22 6.58 0.03
C PHE A 228 11.82 5.19 -0.21
N ILE A 229 13.07 4.96 0.19
CA ILE A 229 13.75 3.66 0.04
C ILE A 229 13.02 2.60 0.86
N PHE A 230 12.65 2.91 2.11
CA PHE A 230 11.85 1.99 2.92
C PHE A 230 10.51 1.70 2.27
N GLY A 231 9.83 2.69 1.69
CA GLY A 231 8.61 2.47 0.91
C GLY A 231 8.79 1.42 -0.19
N LEU A 232 9.86 1.51 -0.99
CA LEU A 232 10.14 0.53 -2.04
C LEU A 232 10.49 -0.86 -1.48
N LEU A 233 11.26 -0.92 -0.38
CA LEU A 233 11.63 -2.19 0.26
C LEU A 233 10.41 -2.89 0.86
N PHE A 234 9.54 -2.15 1.56
CA PHE A 234 8.27 -2.69 2.07
C PHE A 234 7.37 -3.17 0.93
N LEU A 235 7.38 -2.49 -0.21
CA LEU A 235 6.65 -2.93 -1.39
C LEU A 235 7.17 -4.26 -1.95
N LEU A 236 8.49 -4.43 -2.00
CA LEU A 236 9.11 -5.68 -2.43
C LEU A 236 8.83 -6.83 -1.45
N VAL A 237 9.03 -6.59 -0.15
CA VAL A 237 8.83 -7.59 0.91
C VAL A 237 7.36 -8.02 0.98
N SER A 238 6.42 -7.09 0.87
CA SER A 238 4.99 -7.41 0.84
C SER A 238 4.60 -8.23 -0.40
N SER A 239 5.15 -7.89 -1.57
CA SER A 239 4.95 -8.66 -2.80
C SER A 239 5.49 -10.10 -2.67
N PHE A 240 6.64 -10.26 -2.02
CA PHE A 240 7.22 -11.56 -1.74
C PHE A 240 6.38 -12.36 -0.74
N ALA A 241 5.89 -11.71 0.33
CA ALA A 241 5.02 -12.35 1.32
C ALA A 241 3.72 -12.85 0.70
N GLU A 242 3.10 -12.06 -0.18
CA GLU A 242 1.90 -12.47 -0.92
C GLU A 242 2.21 -13.64 -1.87
N ALA A 243 3.29 -13.55 -2.66
CA ALA A 243 3.71 -14.60 -3.59
C ALA A 243 3.97 -15.94 -2.87
N ARG A 244 4.61 -15.91 -1.70
CA ARG A 244 4.83 -17.10 -0.87
C ARG A 244 3.52 -17.78 -0.48
N LEU A 245 2.49 -17.00 -0.13
CA LEU A 245 1.18 -17.54 0.21
C LEU A 245 0.51 -18.13 -1.04
N VAL A 246 0.53 -17.43 -2.18
CA VAL A 246 -0.01 -17.93 -3.45
C VAL A 246 0.63 -19.27 -3.83
N VAL A 247 1.95 -19.38 -3.74
CA VAL A 247 2.69 -20.60 -4.10
C VAL A 247 2.41 -21.72 -3.10
N TYR A 248 2.46 -21.43 -1.80
CA TYR A 248 2.19 -22.39 -0.73
C TYR A 248 0.80 -23.04 -0.84
N TYR A 249 -0.22 -22.27 -1.22
CA TYR A 249 -1.58 -22.78 -1.41
C TYR A 249 -1.87 -23.31 -2.83
N GLY A 250 -0.85 -23.46 -3.69
CA GLY A 250 -1.00 -24.01 -5.04
C GLY A 250 -1.79 -23.13 -6.03
N GLN A 251 -2.10 -21.89 -5.66
CA GLN A 251 -2.99 -21.00 -6.43
C GLN A 251 -2.36 -20.49 -7.71
N HIS A 252 -1.03 -20.58 -7.82
CA HIS A 252 -0.28 -20.26 -9.02
C HIS A 252 -0.54 -21.23 -10.19
N PHE A 253 -1.20 -22.37 -9.97
CA PHE A 253 -1.57 -23.33 -11.02
C PHE A 253 -2.99 -23.15 -11.58
N LEU A 254 -3.82 -22.31 -10.96
CA LEU A 254 -5.20 -22.02 -11.40
C LEU A 254 -5.23 -20.90 -12.44
#